data_AF-A0AAW6Y5C3-F1
#
_entry.id   AF-A0AAW6Y5C3-F1
#
_cell.length_a   1.000
_cell.length_b   1.000
_cell.length_c   1.000
_cell.angle_alpha   90.00
_cell.angle_beta   90.00
_cell.angle_gamma   90.00
#
_symmetry.space_group_name_H-M   'P 1'
#
loop_
_entity.id
_entity.type
_entity.pdbx_description
1 polymer ?
#
loop_
_entity_poly.entity_id
_entity_poly.type
_entity_poly.pdbx_seq_one_letter_code
_entity_poly.pdbx_strand_id
1 'polypeptide(L)' 'NAQGEKHWVKYHFISQQGVHGLSNDEATKIAGENADFHRQDLFESIAKGDHPKWDLYIQAIPYEEGKT' A
#
# COMPACT_ATOMS: atom_id res chain seq x y z
N ASN A 1 3.30 -20.34 15.02
CA ASN A 1 3.65 -19.76 16.34
C ASN A 1 4.54 -20.75 17.09
N ALA A 2 4.91 -20.50 18.35
CA ALA A 2 5.77 -21.42 19.12
C ALA A 2 5.16 -22.83 19.27
N GLN A 3 3.85 -22.96 19.08
CA GLN A 3 3.06 -24.19 19.15
C GLN A 3 2.88 -24.90 17.79
N GLY A 4 3.43 -24.34 16.70
CA GLY A 4 3.32 -24.92 15.36
C GLY A 4 1.97 -24.74 14.66
N GLU A 5 1.07 -23.92 15.21
CA GLU A 5 -0.23 -23.66 14.60
C GLU A 5 -0.09 -22.85 13.32
N LYS A 6 -0.90 -23.20 12.32
CA LYS A 6 -0.93 -22.59 11.00
C LYS A 6 -2.14 -21.69 10.84
N HIS A 7 -1.93 -20.57 10.17
CA HIS A 7 -2.97 -19.62 9.80
C HIS A 7 -2.69 -19.16 8.37
N TRP A 8 -3.75 -18.97 7.59
CA TRP A 8 -3.65 -18.16 6.37
C TRP A 8 -3.64 -16.69 6.77
N VAL A 9 -2.80 -15.90 6.11
CA VAL A 9 -2.59 -14.51 6.50
C VAL A 9 -2.79 -13.60 5.29
N LYS A 10 -3.62 -12.57 5.47
CA LYS A 10 -3.66 -11.41 4.57
C LYS A 10 -3.10 -10.19 5.30
N TYR A 11 -2.13 -9.56 4.66
CA TYR A 11 -1.54 -8.30 5.14
C TYR A 11 -2.26 -7.13 4.50
N HIS A 12 -2.63 -6.15 5.32
CA HIS A 12 -3.26 -4.92 4.90
C HIS A 12 -2.40 -3.75 5.37
N PHE A 13 -1.86 -2.99 4.42
CA PHE A 13 -1.14 -1.74 4.69
C PHE A 13 -2.08 -0.58 4.38
N ILE A 14 -2.61 0.06 5.42
CA ILE A 14 -3.55 1.16 5.27
C ILE A 14 -2.77 2.48 5.32
N SER A 15 -2.78 3.22 4.21
CA SER A 15 -2.09 4.51 4.07
C SER A 15 -2.73 5.55 4.99
N GLN A 16 -1.92 6.22 5.83
CA GLN A 16 -2.39 7.37 6.63
C GLN A 16 -2.59 8.64 5.76
N GLN A 17 -2.05 8.64 4.54
CA GLN A 17 -2.21 9.74 3.56
C GLN A 17 -3.54 9.63 2.79
N GLY A 18 -4.31 8.56 3.01
CA GLY A 18 -5.47 8.20 2.22
C GLY A 18 -5.10 7.44 0.93
N VAL A 19 -6.12 7.13 0.14
CA VAL A 19 -6.01 6.48 -1.17
C VAL A 19 -6.65 7.41 -2.20
N HIS A 20 -5.83 7.90 -3.12
CA HIS A 20 -6.24 8.85 -4.15
C HIS A 20 -6.02 8.23 -5.52
N GLY A 21 -7.09 8.15 -6.32
CA GLY A 21 -7.04 7.63 -7.68
C GLY A 21 -6.90 8.76 -8.69
N LEU A 22 -6.31 8.45 -9.85
CA LEU A 22 -6.29 9.33 -11.02
C LEU A 22 -7.37 8.87 -11.98
N SER A 23 -8.08 9.83 -12.59
CA SER A 23 -8.88 9.53 -13.78
C SER A 23 -7.96 9.21 -14.97
N ASN A 24 -8.50 8.54 -15.98
CA ASN A 24 -7.73 8.19 -17.18
C ASN A 24 -7.15 9.42 -17.89
N ASP A 25 -7.92 10.52 -17.94
CA ASP A 25 -7.50 11.76 -18.60
C ASP A 25 -6.35 12.43 -17.83
N GLU A 26 -6.44 12.48 -16.49
CA GLU A 26 -5.38 12.98 -15.62
C GLU A 26 -4.12 12.13 -15.73
N ALA A 27 -4.26 10.80 -15.69
CA ALA A 27 -3.14 9.88 -15.82
C ALA A 27 -2.44 10.02 -17.18
N THR A 28 -3.20 10.19 -18.26
CA THR A 28 -2.65 10.41 -19.62
C THR A 28 -1.87 11.71 -19.68
N LYS A 29 -2.41 12.79 -19.11
CA LYS A 29 -1.73 14.09 -19.04
C LYS A 29 -0.42 14.00 -18.25
N ILE A 30 -0.48 13.44 -17.03
CA ILE A 30 0.69 13.30 -16.15
C ILE A 30 1.76 12.43 -16.81
N ALA A 31 1.39 11.33 -17.47
CA ALA A 31 2.35 10.47 -18.15
C ALA A 31 3.11 11.18 -19.29
N GLY A 32 2.46 12.14 -19.97
CA GLY A 32 3.09 12.97 -21.01
C GLY A 32 3.94 14.10 -20.46
N GLU A 33 3.56 14.69 -19.32
CA GLU A 33 4.27 15.81 -18.69
C GLU A 33 5.45 15.35 -17.84
N ASN A 34 5.27 14.26 -17.08
CA ASN A 34 6.27 13.72 -16.16
C ASN A 34 6.08 12.21 -15.95
N ALA A 35 6.86 11.40 -16.68
CA ALA A 35 6.87 9.95 -16.54
C ALA A 35 7.37 9.46 -15.15
N ASP A 36 8.05 10.32 -14.38
CA ASP A 36 8.60 10.00 -13.06
C ASP A 36 7.76 10.57 -11.90
N PHE A 37 6.54 11.04 -12.17
CA PHE A 37 5.68 11.74 -11.22
C PHE A 37 5.63 11.10 -9.81
N HIS A 38 5.30 9.81 -9.70
CA HIS A 38 5.23 9.13 -8.40
C HIS A 38 6.59 8.94 -7.71
N ARG A 39 7.68 8.83 -8.48
CA ARG A 39 9.03 8.73 -7.93
C ARG A 39 9.46 10.07 -7.35
N GLN A 40 9.20 11.14 -8.09
CA GLN A 40 9.48 12.50 -7.65
C GLN A 40 8.68 12.85 -6.40
N ASP A 41 7.37 12.56 -6.38
CA ASP A 41 6.49 12.78 -5.22
C ASP A 41 7.07 12.13 -3.95
N LEU A 42 7.35 10.82 -3.98
CA LEU A 42 7.91 10.12 -2.83
C LEU A 42 9.27 10.69 -2.39
N PHE A 43 10.16 10.99 -3.34
CA PHE A 43 11.47 11.56 -3.04
C PHE A 43 11.35 12.92 -2.35
N GLU A 44 10.51 13.80 -2.90
CA GLU A 44 10.29 15.14 -2.37
C GLU A 44 9.60 15.11 -1.01
N SER A 45 8.59 14.25 -0.79
CA SER A 45 7.93 14.10 0.51
C SER A 45 8.94 13.72 1.59
N ILE A 46 9.81 12.74 1.30
CA ILE A 46 10.86 12.34 2.23
C ILE A 46 11.85 13.49 2.48
N ALA A 47 12.27 14.21 1.43
CA ALA A 47 13.20 15.34 1.55
C ALA A 47 12.62 16.51 2.36
N LYS A 48 11.30 16.71 2.32
CA LYS A 48 10.57 17.74 3.08
C LYS A 48 10.27 17.34 4.53
N GLY A 49 10.54 16.09 4.92
CA GLY A 49 10.22 15.55 6.24
C GLY A 49 8.80 15.00 6.37
N ASP A 50 8.03 15.00 5.29
CA ASP A 50 6.68 14.44 5.20
C ASP A 50 6.77 12.93 4.92
N HIS A 51 7.29 12.18 5.90
CA HIS A 51 7.49 10.74 5.75
C HIS A 51 6.14 10.00 5.65
N PRO A 52 5.85 9.30 4.55
CA PRO A 52 4.60 8.56 4.41
C PRO A 52 4.52 7.39 5.39
N LYS A 53 3.32 7.12 5.90
CA LYS A 53 3.06 6.12 6.93
C LYS A 53 1.94 5.17 6.53
N TRP A 54 2.05 3.94 7.04
CA TRP A 54 1.03 2.91 6.87
C TRP A 54 0.78 2.21 8.19
N ASP A 55 -0.50 2.00 8.51
CA ASP A 55 -0.94 1.15 9.60
C ASP A 55 -1.02 -0.30 9.09
N LEU A 56 -0.31 -1.20 9.78
CA LEU A 56 -0.30 -2.62 9.43
C LEU A 56 -1.42 -3.36 10.17
N TYR A 57 -2.33 -3.93 9.40
CA TYR A 57 -3.35 -4.85 9.89
C TYR A 57 -3.11 -6.25 9.32
N ILE A 58 -3.40 -7.24 10.14
CA ILE A 58 -3.26 -8.65 9.78
C ILE A 58 -4.61 -9.33 9.96
N GLN A 59 -5.13 -9.91 8.88
CA GLN A 59 -6.24 -10.84 8.96
C GLN A 59 -5.66 -12.27 8.98
N ALA A 60 -5.78 -12.93 10.14
CA ALA A 60 -5.40 -14.32 10.32
C ALA A 60 -6.65 -15.21 10.23
N ILE A 61 -6.64 -16.17 9.32
CA ILE A 61 -7.72 -17.15 9.12
C ILE A 61 -7.20 -18.50 9.61
N PRO A 62 -7.93 -19.22 10.48
CA PRO A 62 -7.56 -20.58 10.89
C PRO A 62 -7.32 -21.49 9.67
N TYR A 63 -6.29 -22.32 9.74
CA TYR A 63 -5.89 -23.13 8.59
C TYR A 63 -7.00 -24.04 8.04
N GLU A 64 -7.85 -24.57 8.92
CA GLU A 64 -8.97 -25.46 8.55
C GLU A 64 -10.09 -24.73 7.81
N GLU A 65 -10.37 -23.47 8.15
CA GLU A 65 -11.42 -22.66 7.50
C GLU A 65 -11.01 -22.18 6.10
N GLY A 66 -9.71 -22.06 5.84
CA GLY A 66 -9.17 -21.66 4.54
C GLY A 66 -8.95 -22.80 3.55
N LYS A 67 -9.26 -24.05 3.90
CA LYS A 67 -9.22 -25.20 2.98
C LYS A 67 -10.51 -25.22 2.14
N THR A 68 -10.50 -24.46 1.06
CA THR A 68 -11.40 -24.64 -0.10
C THR A 68 -10.63 -25.23 -1.26
#